data_AF-A0A1B6Y8L4-F1
#
_entry.id   AF-A0A1B6Y8L4-F1
#
_cell.length_a   1.000
_cell.length_b   1.000
_cell.length_c   1.000
_cell.angle_alpha   90.00
_cell.angle_beta   90.00
_cell.angle_gamma   90.00
#
_symmetry.space_group_name_H-M   'P 1'
#
loop_
_entity.id
_entity.type
_entity.pdbx_description
1 polymer ?
#
loop_
_entity_poly.entity_id
_entity_poly.type
_entity_poly.pdbx_seq_one_letter_code
_entity_poly.pdbx_strand_id
1 'polypeptide(L)'
;MKNQKLFKILPLFIISGLSIQLNGQAQESQYEYLKSTLTSAKDFTIEVFNAMPADDYSFKPTEDVRTFAAQAYHIAYSLEWFSNRLKGTPIAWAPGDEDAMSKDELVKYVTEQFDSMTEIVMNAEESGPFTSGVIGVLRHNSHHRGQMVTYLRANGIAPPSYK
;
A
#
# COMPACT_ATOMS: atom_id res chain seq x y z
N MET A 1 -19.12 51.96 -69.88
CA MET A 1 -17.64 51.99 -69.77
C MET A 1 -17.24 51.79 -68.32
N LYS A 2 -16.38 50.79 -68.10
CA LYS A 2 -15.48 50.54 -66.95
C LYS A 2 -16.07 50.22 -65.56
N ASN A 3 -16.04 48.91 -65.30
CA ASN A 3 -15.96 48.27 -63.98
C ASN A 3 -14.81 48.83 -63.14
N GLN A 4 -15.06 49.12 -61.85
CA GLN A 4 -14.00 49.15 -60.84
C GLN A 4 -14.37 48.20 -59.70
N LYS A 5 -13.58 47.14 -59.59
CA LYS A 5 -13.59 46.21 -58.46
C LYS A 5 -12.79 46.86 -57.32
N LEU A 6 -13.44 47.26 -56.22
CA LEU A 6 -12.74 47.60 -54.99
C LEU A 6 -12.38 46.31 -54.24
N PHE A 7 -11.09 46.02 -54.13
CA PHE A 7 -10.56 44.94 -53.31
C PHE A 7 -10.68 45.28 -51.82
N LYS A 8 -11.26 44.35 -51.06
CA LYS A 8 -11.32 44.36 -49.60
C LYS A 8 -9.91 44.11 -49.04
N ILE A 9 -9.43 44.97 -48.15
CA ILE A 9 -8.27 44.70 -47.29
C ILE A 9 -8.80 44.60 -45.86
N LEU A 10 -8.88 43.37 -45.35
CA LEU A 10 -9.22 43.09 -43.96
C LEU A 10 -7.90 43.09 -43.15
N PRO A 11 -7.79 43.82 -42.03
CA PRO A 11 -6.57 43.81 -41.23
C PRO A 11 -6.43 42.44 -40.56
N LEU A 12 -5.34 41.74 -40.89
CA LEU A 12 -4.96 40.48 -40.29
C LEU A 12 -4.39 40.79 -38.89
N PHE A 13 -5.22 40.69 -37.85
CA PHE A 13 -4.74 40.68 -36.47
C PHE A 13 -4.01 39.36 -36.21
N ILE A 14 -2.68 39.42 -36.18
CA ILE A 14 -1.85 38.32 -35.71
C ILE A 14 -2.05 38.22 -34.20
N ILE A 15 -2.92 37.30 -33.78
CA ILE A 15 -3.05 36.89 -32.37
C ILE A 15 -1.80 36.07 -32.07
N SER A 16 -0.81 36.71 -31.44
CA SER A 16 0.33 36.03 -30.83
C SER A 16 -0.20 35.10 -29.75
N GLY A 17 -0.21 33.80 -30.04
CA GLY A 17 -0.61 32.76 -29.10
C GLY A 17 0.29 32.77 -27.86
N LEU A 18 -0.27 33.20 -26.73
CA LEU A 18 0.34 33.02 -25.43
C LEU A 18 0.14 31.54 -25.05
N SER A 19 1.16 30.73 -25.30
CA SER A 19 1.17 29.33 -24.86
C SER A 19 1.28 29.31 -23.33
N ILE A 20 0.16 29.15 -22.64
CA ILE A 20 0.16 28.83 -21.21
C ILE A 20 0.78 27.44 -21.09
N GLN A 21 2.05 27.39 -20.68
CA GLN A 21 2.68 26.15 -20.26
C GLN A 21 2.03 25.73 -18.94
N LEU A 22 1.04 24.83 -19.02
CA LEU A 22 0.58 24.08 -17.86
C LEU A 22 1.76 23.20 -17.43
N ASN A 23 2.54 23.66 -16.47
CA ASN A 23 3.47 22.82 -15.73
C ASN A 23 2.62 21.80 -14.96
N GLY A 24 2.43 20.62 -15.54
CA GLY A 24 1.93 19.45 -14.84
C GLY A 24 3.01 18.92 -13.90
N GLN A 25 3.31 19.67 -12.83
CA GLN A 25 3.95 19.06 -11.68
C GLN A 25 2.89 18.18 -11.04
N ALA A 26 3.13 16.87 -10.98
CA ALA A 26 2.28 15.97 -10.20
C ALA A 26 2.17 16.56 -8.79
N GLN A 27 0.94 16.82 -8.35
CA GLN A 27 0.72 17.33 -7.01
C GLN A 27 1.23 16.29 -6.02
N GLU A 28 2.16 16.69 -5.17
CA GLU A 28 2.72 15.83 -4.13
C GLU A 28 1.60 15.36 -3.20
N SER A 29 1.64 14.09 -2.80
CA SER A 29 0.66 13.50 -1.91
C SER A 29 0.57 14.30 -0.61
N GLN A 30 -0.65 14.54 -0.12
CA GLN A 30 -0.85 15.14 1.21
C GLN A 30 -0.30 14.22 2.33
N TYR A 31 -0.13 12.94 2.03
CA TYR A 31 0.41 11.93 2.92
C TYR A 31 1.87 11.54 2.63
N GLU A 32 2.64 12.33 1.85
CA GLU A 32 4.04 11.99 1.54
C GLU A 32 4.88 11.74 2.83
N TYR A 33 4.55 12.41 3.93
CA TYR A 33 5.19 12.21 5.24
C TYR A 33 5.03 10.79 5.82
N LEU A 34 4.03 10.01 5.36
CA LEU A 34 3.83 8.62 5.77
C LEU A 34 4.58 7.61 4.90
N LYS A 35 5.12 8.02 3.74
CA LYS A 35 5.71 7.10 2.77
C LYS A 35 6.84 6.26 3.35
N SER A 36 7.77 6.87 4.07
CA SER A 36 8.85 6.13 4.75
C SER A 36 8.31 5.11 5.76
N THR A 37 7.26 5.48 6.51
CA THR A 37 6.62 4.57 7.48
C THR A 37 5.96 3.38 6.78
N LEU A 38 5.26 3.61 5.67
CA LEU A 38 4.65 2.56 4.86
C LEU A 38 5.71 1.62 4.26
N THR A 39 6.77 2.16 3.70
CA THR A 39 7.90 1.39 3.15
C THR A 39 8.57 0.56 4.24
N SER A 40 8.91 1.13 5.39
CA SER A 40 9.51 0.39 6.50
C SER A 40 8.60 -0.71 7.03
N ALA A 41 7.28 -0.46 7.11
CA ALA A 41 6.32 -1.47 7.53
C ALA A 41 6.25 -2.64 6.53
N LYS A 42 6.24 -2.35 5.22
CA LYS A 42 6.29 -3.37 4.16
C LYS A 42 7.57 -4.19 4.25
N ASP A 43 8.72 -3.54 4.19
CA ASP A 43 10.03 -4.19 4.13
C ASP A 43 10.27 -5.06 5.36
N PHE A 44 9.99 -4.54 6.56
CA PHE A 44 10.19 -5.31 7.79
C PHE A 44 9.26 -6.52 7.85
N THR A 45 8.02 -6.41 7.36
CA THR A 45 7.10 -7.55 7.32
C THR A 45 7.59 -8.62 6.36
N ILE A 46 8.02 -8.23 5.15
CA ILE A 46 8.57 -9.16 4.15
C ILE A 46 9.84 -9.85 4.67
N GLU A 47 10.73 -9.11 5.33
CA GLU A 47 11.93 -9.68 5.96
C GLU A 47 11.59 -10.69 7.05
N VAL A 48 10.58 -10.42 7.88
CA VAL A 48 10.12 -11.36 8.93
C VAL A 48 9.55 -12.63 8.30
N PHE A 49 8.74 -12.52 7.24
CA PHE A 49 8.22 -13.69 6.52
C PHE A 49 9.38 -14.51 5.95
N ASN A 50 10.33 -13.84 5.31
CA ASN A 50 11.46 -14.50 4.67
C ASN A 50 12.43 -15.17 5.66
N ALA A 51 12.51 -14.69 6.90
CA ALA A 51 13.40 -15.24 7.92
C ALA A 51 13.04 -16.67 8.37
N MET A 52 11.77 -17.07 8.33
CA MET A 52 11.36 -18.45 8.65
C MET A 52 11.62 -19.39 7.45
N PRO A 53 12.29 -20.55 7.62
CA PRO A 53 12.37 -21.58 6.59
C PRO A 53 10.98 -22.06 6.16
N ALA A 54 10.79 -22.43 4.89
CA ALA A 54 9.49 -22.85 4.38
C ALA A 54 8.90 -24.05 5.14
N ASP A 55 9.75 -25.02 5.50
CA ASP A 55 9.36 -26.22 6.25
C ASP A 55 8.84 -25.90 7.66
N ASP A 56 9.20 -24.73 8.20
CA ASP A 56 8.83 -24.28 9.55
C ASP A 56 7.60 -23.35 9.56
N TYR A 57 6.94 -23.12 8.43
CA TYR A 57 5.75 -22.25 8.39
C TYR A 57 4.56 -22.81 9.20
N SER A 58 4.54 -24.12 9.45
CA SER A 58 3.56 -24.75 10.34
C SER A 58 3.86 -24.58 11.84
N PHE A 59 5.02 -24.02 12.20
CA PHE A 59 5.44 -23.84 13.59
C PHE A 59 4.47 -22.94 14.37
N LYS A 60 4.16 -23.36 15.60
CA LYS A 60 3.47 -22.53 16.60
C LYS A 60 4.12 -22.71 17.99
N PRO A 61 4.35 -21.62 18.75
CA PRO A 61 4.97 -21.71 20.08
C PRO A 61 4.14 -22.48 21.13
N THR A 62 2.81 -22.44 21.00
CA THR A 62 1.85 -23.13 21.88
C THR A 62 0.65 -23.60 21.07
N GLU A 63 -0.18 -24.48 21.65
CA GLU A 63 -1.32 -25.05 20.93
C GLU A 63 -2.40 -24.03 20.54
N ASP A 64 -2.63 -23.02 21.39
CA ASP A 64 -3.74 -22.06 21.28
C ASP A 64 -3.44 -20.82 20.43
N VAL A 65 -2.32 -20.81 19.72
CA VAL A 65 -1.95 -19.71 18.83
C VAL A 65 -1.91 -20.17 17.37
N ARG A 66 -2.05 -19.20 16.47
CA ARG A 66 -1.87 -19.42 15.03
C ARG A 66 -0.52 -20.04 14.73
N THR A 67 -0.42 -20.79 13.64
CA THR A 67 0.86 -21.14 13.02
C THR A 67 1.56 -19.88 12.50
N PHE A 68 2.83 -19.99 12.13
CA PHE A 68 3.54 -18.91 11.46
C PHE A 68 2.88 -18.55 10.12
N ALA A 69 2.43 -19.55 9.35
CA ALA A 69 1.68 -19.38 8.11
C ALA A 69 0.37 -18.62 8.34
N ALA A 70 -0.44 -19.02 9.33
CA ALA A 70 -1.70 -18.36 9.64
C ALA A 70 -1.49 -16.91 10.14
N GLN A 71 -0.41 -16.62 10.88
CA GLN A 71 -0.07 -15.24 11.22
C GLN A 71 0.31 -14.40 9.99
N ALA A 72 1.11 -14.97 9.10
CA ALA A 72 1.50 -14.32 7.85
C ALA A 72 0.27 -14.03 6.97
N TYR A 73 -0.63 -15.02 6.84
CA TYR A 73 -1.89 -14.89 6.15
C TYR A 73 -2.76 -13.78 6.76
N HIS A 74 -2.98 -13.83 8.08
CA HIS A 74 -3.79 -12.84 8.80
C HIS A 74 -3.27 -11.42 8.60
N ILE A 75 -1.94 -11.23 8.60
CA ILE A 75 -1.33 -9.94 8.29
C ILE A 75 -1.70 -9.47 6.87
N ALA A 76 -1.48 -10.30 5.85
CA ALA A 76 -1.77 -9.95 4.46
C ALA A 76 -3.27 -9.69 4.24
N TYR A 77 -4.14 -10.60 4.70
CA TYR A 77 -5.58 -10.47 4.58
C TYR A 77 -6.13 -9.26 5.35
N SER A 78 -5.59 -8.95 6.52
CA SER A 78 -6.00 -7.76 7.27
C SER A 78 -5.66 -6.46 6.52
N LEU A 79 -4.51 -6.39 5.84
CA LEU A 79 -4.17 -5.24 5.00
C LEU A 79 -5.20 -5.05 3.89
N GLU A 80 -5.61 -6.12 3.21
CA GLU A 80 -6.67 -6.06 2.19
C GLU A 80 -7.99 -5.54 2.80
N TRP A 81 -8.40 -6.15 3.92
CA TRP A 81 -9.68 -5.86 4.56
C TRP A 81 -9.77 -4.41 5.09
N PHE A 82 -8.68 -3.90 5.67
CA PHE A 82 -8.59 -2.51 6.13
C PHE A 82 -8.45 -1.54 4.97
N SER A 83 -7.67 -1.87 3.93
CA SER A 83 -7.52 -1.03 2.74
C SER A 83 -8.85 -0.85 2.00
N ASN A 84 -9.68 -1.89 1.94
CA ASN A 84 -11.04 -1.80 1.42
C ASN A 84 -11.94 -0.87 2.25
N ARG A 85 -11.76 -0.80 3.58
CA ARG A 85 -12.44 0.20 4.43
C ARG A 85 -11.95 1.61 4.19
N LEU A 86 -10.65 1.81 4.04
CA LEU A 86 -10.07 3.13 3.74
C LEU A 86 -10.59 3.68 2.41
N LYS A 87 -10.80 2.82 1.41
CA LYS A 87 -11.41 3.17 0.12
C LYS A 87 -12.94 3.38 0.16
N GLY A 88 -13.60 3.11 1.29
CA GLY A 88 -15.06 3.18 1.40
C GLY A 88 -15.81 2.00 0.77
N THR A 89 -15.12 0.91 0.44
CA THR A 89 -15.70 -0.32 -0.16
C THR A 89 -15.48 -1.52 0.77
N PRO A 90 -16.03 -1.52 2.00
CA PRO A 90 -15.72 -2.54 3.00
C PRO A 90 -16.16 -3.93 2.55
N ILE A 91 -15.29 -4.91 2.80
CA ILE A 91 -15.60 -6.34 2.62
C ILE A 91 -15.92 -6.99 3.98
N ALA A 92 -16.70 -8.07 3.94
CA ALA A 92 -16.93 -8.92 5.10
C ALA A 92 -15.62 -9.58 5.54
N TRP A 93 -15.43 -9.78 6.85
CA TRP A 93 -14.31 -10.55 7.35
C TRP A 93 -14.59 -12.05 7.15
N ALA A 94 -13.89 -12.68 6.23
CA ALA A 94 -14.05 -14.09 5.89
C ALA A 94 -12.71 -14.66 5.35
N PRO A 95 -11.71 -14.89 6.22
CA PRO A 95 -10.36 -15.27 5.83
C PRO A 95 -10.22 -16.69 5.25
N GLY A 96 -11.26 -17.52 5.29
CA GLY A 96 -11.15 -18.90 4.82
C GLY A 96 -10.16 -19.73 5.65
N ASP A 97 -9.37 -20.57 4.98
CA ASP A 97 -8.29 -21.35 5.59
C ASP A 97 -6.99 -20.54 5.60
N GLU A 98 -6.57 -20.12 6.79
CA GLU A 98 -5.39 -19.26 7.00
C GLU A 98 -4.06 -20.02 6.79
N ASP A 99 -4.07 -21.35 6.71
CA ASP A 99 -2.88 -22.20 6.48
C ASP A 99 -2.76 -22.65 5.00
N ALA A 100 -3.64 -22.19 4.12
CA ALA A 100 -3.74 -22.68 2.74
C ALA A 100 -2.64 -22.18 1.78
N MET A 101 -1.87 -21.16 2.16
CA MET A 101 -0.86 -20.53 1.29
C MET A 101 0.56 -20.93 1.67
N SER A 102 1.39 -21.17 0.67
CA SER A 102 2.83 -21.35 0.83
C SER A 102 3.54 -20.05 1.23
N LYS A 103 4.79 -20.17 1.70
CA LYS A 103 5.68 -19.03 2.00
C LYS A 103 5.72 -18.01 0.85
N ASP A 104 5.97 -18.48 -0.37
CA ASP A 104 6.15 -17.59 -1.51
C ASP A 104 4.84 -16.89 -1.90
N GLU A 105 3.71 -17.58 -1.80
CA GLU A 105 2.38 -16.99 -2.00
C GLU A 105 2.08 -15.94 -0.93
N LEU A 106 2.42 -16.19 0.33
CA LEU A 106 2.24 -15.23 1.43
C LEU A 106 3.10 -13.98 1.27
N VAL A 107 4.37 -14.14 0.87
CA VAL A 107 5.28 -13.01 0.59
C VAL A 107 4.76 -12.20 -0.59
N LYS A 108 4.30 -12.84 -1.65
CA LYS A 108 3.68 -12.16 -2.79
C LYS A 108 2.42 -11.41 -2.37
N TYR A 109 1.52 -12.07 -1.65
CA TYR A 109 0.24 -11.51 -1.24
C TYR A 109 0.44 -10.29 -0.32
N VAL A 110 1.29 -10.39 0.70
CA VAL A 110 1.56 -9.26 1.59
C VAL A 110 2.21 -8.08 0.86
N THR A 111 3.07 -8.36 -0.13
CA THR A 111 3.69 -7.33 -0.98
C THR A 111 2.62 -6.55 -1.75
N GLU A 112 1.71 -7.26 -2.43
CA GLU A 112 0.61 -6.67 -3.19
C GLU A 112 -0.33 -5.84 -2.28
N GLN A 113 -0.63 -6.32 -1.07
CA GLN A 113 -1.50 -5.59 -0.15
C GLN A 113 -0.85 -4.32 0.42
N PHE A 114 0.46 -4.33 0.69
CA PHE A 114 1.18 -3.11 1.08
C PHE A 114 1.29 -2.11 -0.07
N ASP A 115 1.49 -2.58 -1.30
CA ASP A 115 1.52 -1.71 -2.48
C ASP A 115 0.17 -1.06 -2.72
N SER A 116 -0.92 -1.83 -2.62
CA SER A 116 -2.28 -1.29 -2.71
C SER A 116 -2.57 -0.29 -1.58
N MET A 117 -2.20 -0.62 -0.33
CA MET A 117 -2.35 0.31 0.80
C MET A 117 -1.58 1.61 0.55
N THR A 118 -0.34 1.53 0.08
CA THR A 118 0.49 2.70 -0.21
C THR A 118 -0.15 3.56 -1.29
N GLU A 119 -0.60 2.96 -2.38
CA GLU A 119 -1.32 3.67 -3.44
C GLU A 119 -2.57 4.38 -2.92
N ILE A 120 -3.37 3.72 -2.09
CA ILE A 120 -4.56 4.31 -1.47
C ILE A 120 -4.20 5.53 -0.62
N VAL A 121 -3.16 5.42 0.22
CA VAL A 121 -2.74 6.52 1.10
C VAL A 121 -2.14 7.67 0.30
N MET A 122 -1.34 7.38 -0.72
CA MET A 122 -0.68 8.42 -1.53
C MET A 122 -1.66 9.22 -2.41
N ASN A 123 -2.84 8.67 -2.71
CA ASN A 123 -3.84 9.34 -3.53
C ASN A 123 -5.03 9.90 -2.72
N ALA A 124 -5.01 9.78 -1.39
CA ALA A 124 -6.09 10.25 -0.53
C ALA A 124 -5.97 11.74 -0.18
N GLU A 125 -7.12 12.39 0.01
CA GLU A 125 -7.18 13.69 0.67
C GLU A 125 -6.99 13.51 2.18
N GLU A 126 -6.18 14.38 2.79
CA GLU A 126 -5.88 14.28 4.20
C GLU A 126 -7.10 14.65 5.05
N SER A 127 -7.46 13.73 5.95
CA SER A 127 -8.49 13.96 6.96
C SER A 127 -8.19 13.21 8.25
N GLY A 128 -8.62 13.76 9.38
CA GLY A 128 -8.45 13.11 10.69
C GLY A 128 -8.95 11.65 10.72
N PRO A 129 -10.17 11.34 10.22
CA PRO A 129 -10.66 9.97 10.15
C PRO A 129 -9.81 9.04 9.28
N PHE A 130 -9.38 9.50 8.09
CA PHE A 130 -8.54 8.68 7.21
C PHE A 130 -7.18 8.42 7.83
N THR A 131 -6.50 9.46 8.34
CA THR A 131 -5.22 9.34 9.04
C THR A 131 -5.32 8.38 10.23
N SER A 132 -6.39 8.47 11.02
CA SER A 132 -6.66 7.55 12.13
C SER A 132 -6.81 6.10 11.66
N GLY A 133 -7.50 5.89 10.53
CA GLY A 133 -7.62 4.60 9.87
C GLY A 133 -6.27 4.02 9.47
N VAL A 134 -5.43 4.79 8.77
CA VAL A 134 -4.07 4.38 8.35
C VAL A 134 -3.21 3.98 9.54
N ILE A 135 -3.18 4.80 10.59
CA ILE A 135 -2.48 4.49 11.85
C ILE A 135 -3.01 3.20 12.47
N GLY A 136 -4.32 2.98 12.42
CA GLY A 136 -4.97 1.75 12.88
C GLY A 136 -4.45 0.50 12.17
N VAL A 137 -4.32 0.56 10.84
CA VAL A 137 -3.77 -0.55 10.03
C VAL A 137 -2.31 -0.82 10.40
N LEU A 138 -1.48 0.22 10.47
CA LEU A 138 -0.06 0.10 10.81
C LEU A 138 0.17 -0.46 12.22
N ARG A 139 -0.66 -0.07 13.18
CA ARG A 139 -0.63 -0.60 14.55
C ARG A 139 -1.00 -2.08 14.59
N HIS A 140 -2.07 -2.47 13.88
CA HIS A 140 -2.50 -3.87 13.79
C HIS A 140 -1.40 -4.75 13.17
N ASN A 141 -0.83 -4.30 12.04
CA ASN A 141 0.28 -4.99 11.38
C ASN A 141 1.49 -5.13 12.32
N SER A 142 1.88 -4.05 13.01
CA SER A 142 3.01 -4.08 13.95
C SER A 142 2.79 -5.03 15.12
N HIS A 143 1.55 -5.14 15.63
CA HIS A 143 1.18 -6.09 16.68
C HIS A 143 1.45 -7.53 16.25
N HIS A 144 0.94 -7.94 15.08
CA HIS A 144 1.10 -9.31 14.60
C HIS A 144 2.52 -9.61 14.13
N ARG A 145 3.20 -8.66 13.48
CA ARG A 145 4.64 -8.81 13.15
C ARG A 145 5.48 -9.00 14.40
N GLY A 146 5.18 -8.28 15.49
CA GLY A 146 5.82 -8.46 16.78
C GLY A 146 5.64 -9.88 17.35
N GLN A 147 4.45 -10.47 17.19
CA GLN A 147 4.21 -11.87 17.54
C GLN A 147 5.10 -12.81 16.70
N MET A 148 5.16 -12.60 15.38
CA MET A 148 5.98 -13.44 14.48
C MET A 148 7.48 -13.35 14.78
N VAL A 149 7.98 -12.19 15.26
CA VAL A 149 9.36 -12.07 15.75
C VAL A 149 9.61 -13.00 16.93
N THR A 150 8.65 -13.16 17.85
CA THR A 150 8.74 -14.14 18.94
C THR A 150 8.73 -15.57 18.41
N TYR A 151 8.03 -15.86 17.31
CA TYR A 151 8.00 -17.21 16.72
C TYR A 151 9.36 -17.57 16.14
N LEU A 152 10.02 -16.63 15.43
CA LEU A 152 11.39 -16.82 14.94
C LEU A 152 12.33 -17.17 16.10
N ARG A 153 12.27 -16.40 17.20
CA ARG A 153 13.10 -16.65 18.38
C ARG A 153 12.80 -18.00 19.04
N ALA A 154 11.53 -18.36 19.17
CA ALA A 154 11.11 -19.64 19.74
C ALA A 154 11.57 -20.83 18.88
N ASN A 155 11.71 -20.63 17.58
CA ASN A 155 12.27 -21.60 16.64
C ASN A 155 13.79 -21.46 16.42
N GLY A 156 14.50 -20.76 17.31
CA GLY A 156 15.96 -20.63 17.25
C GLY A 156 16.52 -19.72 16.14
N ILE A 157 15.66 -18.98 15.44
CA ILE A 157 16.02 -18.11 14.32
C ILE A 157 16.20 -16.67 14.81
N ALA A 158 17.29 -16.04 14.36
CA ALA A 158 17.51 -14.61 14.60
C ALA A 158 16.55 -13.80 13.71
N PRO A 159 15.69 -12.92 14.28
CA PRO A 159 14.81 -12.07 13.51
C PRO A 159 15.59 -10.95 12.81
N PRO A 160 15.02 -10.37 11.74
CA PRO A 160 15.55 -9.15 11.12
C PRO A 160 15.67 -8.00 12.11
N SER A 161 16.52 -7.02 11.79
CA SER A 161 16.64 -5.80 12.59
C SER A 161 15.38 -4.94 12.48
N TYR A 162 15.01 -4.28 13.58
CA TYR A 162 13.89 -3.34 13.59
C TYR A 162 14.15 -2.17 12.63
N LYS A 163 13.11 -1.72 11.93
CA LYS A 163 13.13 -0.57 11.00
C LYS A 163 12.31 0.59 11.53
#